data_AF-A0A377TU31-F1
#
_entry.id   AF-A0A377TU31-F1
#
_cell.length_a   1.000
_cell.length_b   1.000
_cell.length_c   1.000
_cell.angle_alpha   90.00
_cell.angle_beta   90.00
_cell.angle_gamma   90.00
#
_symmetry.space_group_name_H-M   'P 1'
#
loop_
_entity.id
_entity.type
_entity.pdbx_description
1 polymer ?
#
loop_
_entity_poly.entity_id
_entity_poly.type
_entity_poly.pdbx_seq_one_letter_code
_entity_poly.pdbx_strand_id
1 'polypeptide(L)'
;MTSPDALAEVVSNAFRAAEQGRPGSAFVSLPQDVVDGPVTGKVLPASSAPQMGAAPDEAINQVAKLIAQAKNPVFLLGLMASQTENSAALHRLLETSHIPVTSTYQAAGAVQSG
;
A
#
# COMPACT_ATOMS: atom_id res chain seq x y z
N MET A 1 24.63 -3.41 9.16
CA MET A 1 24.24 -4.49 10.09
C MET A 1 25.51 -5.00 10.77
N THR A 2 25.50 -5.37 12.06
CA THR A 2 26.73 -5.77 12.81
C THR A 2 26.73 -7.21 13.31
N SER A 3 25.67 -8.00 13.08
CA SER A 3 25.58 -9.41 13.47
C SER A 3 25.15 -10.27 12.27
N PRO A 4 25.93 -11.29 11.86
CA PRO A 4 25.59 -12.17 10.73
C PRO A 4 24.26 -12.91 10.89
N ASP A 5 23.88 -13.28 12.11
CA ASP A 5 22.63 -14.01 12.38
C ASP A 5 21.37 -13.15 12.16
N ALA A 6 21.49 -11.82 12.13
CA ALA A 6 20.40 -10.89 11.87
C ALA A 6 20.13 -10.66 10.37
N LEU A 7 20.91 -11.27 9.47
CA LEU A 7 20.85 -11.01 8.02
C LEU A 7 19.45 -11.25 7.44
N ALA A 8 18.86 -12.40 7.76
CA ALA A 8 17.54 -12.78 7.25
C ALA A 8 16.44 -11.82 7.77
N GLU A 9 16.54 -11.36 9.01
CA GLU A 9 15.60 -10.42 9.62
C GLU A 9 15.70 -9.03 8.99
N VAL A 10 16.92 -8.50 8.86
CA VAL A 10 17.14 -7.15 8.30
C VAL A 10 16.66 -7.08 6.85
N VAL A 11 16.93 -8.12 6.05
CA VAL A 11 16.44 -8.19 4.67
C VAL A 11 14.91 -8.30 4.65
N SER A 12 14.31 -9.17 5.48
CA SER A 12 12.85 -9.31 5.57
C SER A 12 12.16 -7.99 5.94
N ASN A 13 12.71 -7.26 6.92
CA ASN A 13 12.20 -5.96 7.34
C ASN A 13 12.37 -4.88 6.26
N ALA A 14 13.43 -4.92 5.46
CA ALA A 14 13.62 -3.98 4.36
C ALA A 14 12.53 -4.13 3.28
N PHE A 15 12.18 -5.36 2.89
CA PHE A 15 11.05 -5.62 1.98
C PHE A 15 9.73 -5.14 2.59
N ARG A 16 9.45 -5.50 3.85
CA ARG A 16 8.23 -5.05 4.54
C ARG A 16 8.13 -3.52 4.58
N ALA A 17 9.21 -2.83 4.87
CA ALA A 17 9.23 -1.36 4.92
C ALA A 17 9.06 -0.71 3.55
N ALA A 18 9.58 -1.31 2.49
CA ALA A 18 9.46 -0.80 1.13
C ALA A 18 8.07 -1.04 0.52
N GLU A 19 7.41 -2.15 0.87
CA GLU A 19 6.19 -2.61 0.21
C GLU A 19 4.90 -2.36 1.00
N GLN A 20 4.94 -2.40 2.34
CA GLN A 20 3.72 -2.29 3.17
C GLN A 20 3.32 -0.83 3.44
N GLY A 21 2.02 -0.58 3.52
CA GLY A 21 1.49 0.75 3.80
C GLY A 21 1.62 1.66 2.58
N ARG A 22 2.39 2.74 2.69
CA ARG A 22 2.73 3.60 1.55
C ARG A 22 4.09 3.16 0.98
N PRO A 23 4.14 2.61 -0.25
CA PRO A 23 5.39 2.09 -0.80
C PRO A 23 6.51 3.13 -0.91
N GLY A 24 7.76 2.65 -0.79
CA GLY A 24 8.97 3.47 -0.82
C GLY A 24 10.24 2.64 -0.98
N SER A 25 11.40 3.24 -0.69
CA SER A 25 12.69 2.57 -0.79
C SER A 25 13.26 2.20 0.57
N ALA A 26 13.94 1.06 0.67
CA ALA A 26 14.75 0.66 1.81
C ALA A 26 16.22 0.47 1.41
N PHE A 27 17.14 0.79 2.31
CA PHE A 27 18.58 0.60 2.12
C PHE A 27 19.15 -0.25 3.25
N VAL A 28 19.94 -1.27 2.89
CA VAL A 28 20.62 -2.16 3.84
C VAL A 28 22.12 -2.14 3.55
N SER A 29 22.91 -1.70 4.52
CA SER A 29 24.38 -1.79 4.46
C SER A 29 24.83 -3.13 5.04
N LEU A 30 25.52 -3.92 4.20
CA LEU A 30 26.08 -5.23 4.51
C LEU A 30 27.61 -5.15 4.53
N PRO A 31 28.26 -5.27 5.69
CA PRO A 31 29.72 -5.39 5.77
C PRO A 31 30.23 -6.65 5.06
N GLN A 32 31.42 -6.57 4.47
CA GLN A 32 32.01 -7.68 3.70
C GLN A 32 32.24 -8.93 4.55
N ASP A 33 32.74 -8.76 5.77
CA ASP A 33 32.98 -9.84 6.73
C ASP A 33 31.71 -10.59 7.13
N VAL A 34 30.57 -9.90 7.08
CA VAL A 34 29.25 -10.45 7.42
C VAL A 34 28.65 -11.29 6.28
N VAL A 35 28.96 -10.95 5.03
CA VAL A 35 28.50 -11.73 3.86
C VAL A 35 29.41 -12.91 3.54
N ASP A 36 30.71 -12.79 3.85
CA ASP A 36 31.72 -13.84 3.61
C ASP A 36 31.78 -14.85 4.76
N GLY A 37 31.33 -14.48 5.96
CA GLY A 37 31.34 -15.32 7.15
C GLY A 37 30.24 -16.40 7.16
N PRO A 38 30.46 -17.54 7.85
CA PRO A 38 29.42 -18.55 8.01
C PRO A 38 28.28 -18.01 8.87
N VAL A 39 27.04 -18.21 8.43
CA VAL A 39 25.81 -17.83 9.14
C VAL A 39 25.00 -19.06 9.52
N THR A 40 24.38 -19.03 10.70
CA THR A 40 23.38 -20.05 11.08
C THR A 40 22.01 -19.39 11.16
N GLY A 41 21.16 -19.65 10.18
CA GLY A 41 19.84 -19.02 10.13
C GLY A 41 18.93 -19.68 9.10
N LYS A 42 17.64 -19.38 9.20
CA LYS A 42 16.63 -19.79 8.21
C LYS A 42 16.15 -18.56 7.47
N VAL A 43 15.83 -18.73 6.19
CA VAL A 43 15.12 -17.71 5.43
C VAL A 43 13.76 -17.46 6.09
N LEU A 44 13.46 -16.19 6.36
CA LEU A 44 12.14 -15.80 6.82
C LEU A 44 11.21 -15.77 5.59
N PRO A 45 10.08 -16.49 5.60
CA PRO A 45 9.13 -16.43 4.50
C PRO A 45 8.60 -15.00 4.37
N ALA A 46 8.42 -14.56 3.13
CA ALA A 46 7.78 -13.27 2.88
C ALA A 46 6.38 -13.27 3.50
N SER A 47 6.11 -12.30 4.37
CA SER A 47 4.77 -12.10 4.92
C SER A 47 3.92 -11.39 3.88
N SER A 48 2.72 -11.90 3.63
CA SER A 48 1.70 -11.13 2.93
C SER A 48 1.42 -9.82 3.68
N ALA A 49 0.88 -8.84 2.97
CA ALA A 49 0.36 -7.63 3.59
C ALA A 49 -0.62 -8.03 4.72
N PRO A 50 -0.58 -7.34 5.88
CA PRO A 50 -1.52 -7.61 6.96
C PRO A 50 -2.96 -7.45 6.45
N GLN A 51 -3.85 -8.36 6.86
CA GLN A 51 -5.29 -8.20 6.62
C GLN A 51 -5.82 -7.08 7.50
N MET A 52 -5.84 -5.87 6.97
CA MET A 52 -6.44 -4.71 7.62
C MET A 52 -7.95 -4.74 7.41
N GLY A 53 -8.70 -4.49 8.48
CA GLY A 53 -10.13 -4.23 8.37
C GLY A 53 -10.40 -2.93 7.60
N ALA A 54 -11.62 -2.82 7.06
CA ALA A 54 -12.08 -1.55 6.51
C ALA A 54 -12.22 -0.48 7.61
N ALA A 55 -12.53 0.76 7.20
CA ALA A 55 -12.90 1.80 8.15
C ALA A 55 -14.16 1.39 8.95
N PRO A 56 -14.36 1.89 10.18
CA PRO A 56 -15.55 1.59 10.95
C PRO A 56 -16.85 1.91 10.19
N ASP A 57 -17.85 1.04 10.30
CA ASP A 57 -19.14 1.19 9.59
C ASP A 57 -19.81 2.55 9.87
N GLU A 58 -19.69 3.07 11.09
CA GLU A 58 -20.21 4.39 11.45
C GLU A 58 -19.57 5.50 10.62
N ALA A 59 -18.25 5.46 10.43
CA ALA A 59 -17.53 6.44 9.62
C ALA A 59 -17.90 6.31 8.13
N ILE A 60 -18.04 5.07 7.62
CA ILE A 60 -18.47 4.81 6.24
C ILE A 60 -19.89 5.39 6.03
N ASN A 61 -20.81 5.10 6.94
CA ASN A 61 -22.20 5.60 6.88
C ASN A 61 -22.27 7.12 6.97
N GLN A 62 -21.40 7.75 7.77
CA GLN A 62 -21.31 9.20 7.86
C GLN A 62 -20.88 9.81 6.51
N VAL A 63 -19.83 9.27 5.89
CA VAL A 63 -19.35 9.73 4.57
C VAL A 63 -20.41 9.50 3.49
N ALA A 64 -21.11 8.36 3.50
CA ALA A 64 -22.19 8.09 2.56
C ALA A 64 -23.32 9.13 2.65
N LYS A 65 -23.70 9.55 3.86
CA LYS A 65 -24.68 10.63 4.07
C LYS A 65 -24.18 11.98 3.53
N LEU A 66 -22.91 12.30 3.75
CA LEU A 66 -22.30 13.53 3.23
C LEU A 66 -22.29 13.54 1.70
N ILE A 67 -21.93 12.42 1.07
CA ILE A 67 -21.98 12.26 -0.38
C ILE A 67 -23.41 12.46 -0.90
N ALA A 68 -24.42 11.85 -0.26
CA ALA A 68 -25.81 11.96 -0.67
C ALA A 68 -26.38 13.39 -0.59
N GLN A 69 -25.82 14.24 0.29
CA GLN A 69 -26.23 15.63 0.47
C GLN A 69 -25.41 16.63 -0.38
N ALA A 70 -24.29 16.18 -0.94
CA ALA A 70 -23.40 17.05 -1.70
C ALA A 70 -24.02 17.40 -3.07
N LYS A 71 -23.98 18.69 -3.42
CA LYS A 71 -24.48 19.16 -4.73
C LYS A 71 -23.50 18.89 -5.87
N ASN A 72 -22.20 18.99 -5.58
CA ASN A 72 -21.11 18.81 -6.56
C ASN A 72 -19.93 18.06 -5.90
N PRO A 73 -20.09 16.78 -5.52
CA PRO A 73 -19.00 15.99 -4.98
C PRO A 73 -17.94 15.70 -6.06
N VAL A 74 -16.69 15.45 -5.64
CA VAL A 74 -15.61 15.00 -6.51
C VAL A 74 -14.70 14.05 -5.74
N PHE A 75 -14.22 12.99 -6.40
CA PHE A 75 -13.16 12.13 -5.87
C PHE A 75 -11.79 12.62 -6.32
N LEU A 76 -10.84 12.69 -5.38
CA LEU A 76 -9.43 12.99 -5.65
C LEU A 76 -8.59 11.73 -5.41
N LEU A 77 -7.96 11.21 -6.46
CA LEU A 77 -7.16 9.99 -6.40
C LEU A 77 -5.68 10.29 -6.18
N GLY A 78 -5.13 9.69 -5.12
CA GLY A 78 -3.70 9.67 -4.80
C GLY A 78 -3.04 8.33 -5.13
N LEU A 79 -1.74 8.21 -4.87
CA LEU A 79 -0.92 7.01 -5.18
C LEU A 79 -1.60 5.67 -4.85
N MET A 80 -2.20 5.54 -3.67
CA MET A 80 -2.77 4.25 -3.25
C MET A 80 -4.01 3.83 -4.07
N ALA A 81 -4.66 4.77 -4.76
CA ALA A 81 -5.79 4.45 -5.62
C ALA A 81 -5.38 3.71 -6.91
N SER A 82 -4.12 3.82 -7.35
CA SER A 82 -3.62 3.10 -8.55
C SER A 82 -3.15 1.68 -8.25
N GLN A 83 -3.20 1.26 -6.99
CA GLN A 83 -2.77 -0.08 -6.60
C GLN A 83 -3.74 -1.13 -7.12
N THR A 84 -3.22 -2.24 -7.65
CA THR A 84 -4.03 -3.28 -8.31
C THR A 84 -5.07 -3.88 -7.38
N GLU A 85 -4.76 -4.02 -6.09
CA GLU A 85 -5.69 -4.51 -5.06
C GLU A 85 -6.92 -3.61 -4.87
N ASN A 86 -6.83 -2.32 -5.20
CA ASN A 86 -7.91 -1.34 -5.06
C ASN A 86 -8.73 -1.15 -6.33
N SER A 87 -8.25 -1.63 -7.49
CA SER A 87 -8.85 -1.37 -8.80
C SER A 87 -10.33 -1.75 -8.85
N ALA A 88 -10.69 -2.99 -8.49
CA ALA A 88 -12.07 -3.45 -8.55
C ALA A 88 -13.03 -2.67 -7.63
N ALA A 89 -12.57 -2.34 -6.41
CA ALA A 89 -13.36 -1.57 -5.45
C ALA A 89 -13.56 -0.12 -5.92
N LEU A 90 -12.51 0.50 -6.47
CA LEU A 90 -12.57 1.85 -7.03
C LEU A 90 -13.51 1.91 -8.23
N HIS A 91 -13.40 0.98 -9.18
CA HIS A 91 -14.30 0.89 -10.32
C HIS A 91 -15.76 0.79 -9.88
N ARG A 92 -16.07 -0.13 -8.95
CA ARG A 92 -17.43 -0.29 -8.41
C ARG A 92 -17.95 0.99 -7.76
N LEU A 93 -17.12 1.68 -6.98
CA LEU A 93 -17.50 2.94 -6.32
C LEU A 93 -17.83 4.03 -7.34
N LEU A 94 -17.01 4.19 -8.37
CA LEU A 94 -17.21 5.18 -9.42
C LEU A 94 -18.44 4.86 -10.28
N GLU A 95 -18.63 3.61 -10.68
CA GLU A 95 -19.82 3.16 -11.43
C GLU A 95 -21.11 3.33 -10.64
N THR A 96 -21.09 3.06 -9.33
CA THR A 96 -22.30 3.19 -8.50
C THR A 96 -22.65 4.66 -8.29
N SER A 97 -21.64 5.49 -8.02
CA SER A 97 -21.85 6.87 -7.58
C SER A 97 -22.00 7.87 -8.73
N HIS A 98 -21.41 7.60 -9.90
CA HIS A 98 -21.31 8.53 -11.04
C HIS A 98 -20.69 9.89 -10.66
N ILE A 99 -19.91 9.93 -9.58
CA ILE A 99 -19.27 11.15 -9.08
C ILE A 99 -18.03 11.46 -9.95
N PRO A 100 -17.83 12.73 -10.37
CA PRO A 100 -16.63 13.13 -11.09
C PRO A 100 -15.35 12.78 -10.31
N VAL A 101 -14.30 12.43 -11.04
CA VAL A 101 -13.01 12.04 -10.47
C VAL A 101 -11.87 12.85 -11.08
N THR A 102 -10.89 13.19 -10.26
CA THR A 102 -9.61 13.75 -10.69
C THR A 102 -8.48 13.05 -9.98
N SER A 103 -7.29 13.05 -10.58
CA SER A 103 -6.15 12.26 -10.13
C SER A 103 -4.90 13.12 -10.03
N THR A 104 -4.11 12.88 -8.99
CA THR A 104 -2.72 13.35 -8.96
C THR A 104 -1.90 12.59 -10.00
N TYR A 105 -0.72 13.12 -10.38
CA TYR A 105 0.21 12.39 -11.26
C TYR A 105 0.64 11.02 -10.70
N GLN A 106 0.69 10.88 -9.37
CA GLN A 106 1.04 9.62 -8.71
C GLN A 106 -0.05 8.55 -8.84
N ALA A 107 -1.29 8.95 -9.16
CA ALA A 107 -2.41 8.05 -9.39
C ALA A 107 -2.65 7.79 -10.89
N ALA A 108 -1.64 8.05 -11.74
CA ALA A 108 -1.75 7.77 -13.16
C ALA A 108 -2.11 6.29 -13.39
N GLY A 109 -3.15 6.06 -14.18
CA GLY A 109 -3.67 4.71 -14.46
C GLY A 109 -4.66 4.16 -13.42
N ALA A 110 -4.98 4.90 -12.34
CA ALA A 110 -6.02 4.48 -11.38
C ALA A 110 -7.43 4.44 -11.99
N VAL A 111 -7.68 5.26 -13.01
CA VAL A 111 -8.93 5.29 -13.78
C VAL A 111 -8.56 5.36 -15.25
N GLN A 112 -9.14 4.48 -16.06
CA GLN A 112 -9.01 4.53 -17.51
C GLN A 112 -10.13 5.42 -18.04
N SER A 113 -9.78 6.51 -18.72
CA SER A 113 -10.76 7.34 -19.43
C SER A 113 -11.36 6.49 -20.55
N GLY A 114 -12.63 6.10 -20.39
CA GLY A 114 -13.45 5.56 -21.48
C GLY A 114 -13.83 6.65 -22.47
#